data_AF-A0A358DC38-F1
#
_entry.id   AF-A0A358DC38-F1
#
_cell.length_a   1.000
_cell.length_b   1.000
_cell.length_c   1.000
_cell.angle_alpha   90.00
_cell.angle_beta   90.00
_cell.angle_gamma   90.00
#
_symmetry.space_group_name_H-M   'P 1'
#
loop_
_entity.id
_entity.type
_entity.pdbx_description
1 polymer ?
#
loop_
_entity_poly.entity_id
_entity_poly.type
_entity_poly.pdbx_seq_one_letter_code
_entity_poly.pdbx_strand_id
1 'polypeptide(L)'
;MLMPELMRFARSSEMHLKWFASATPWPCPCRHCEGRAVDSFTGSDEDRLRAHLHNLAALDEIAGIVTSMGTSQVARWWNQRLAEAEAEHVRLAQHTGVMISMPPTLARWRSLS
;
A
#
# COMPACT_ATOMS: atom_id res chain seq x y z
N MET A 1 -5.83 5.41 2.27
CA MET A 1 -5.69 3.97 2.03
C MET A 1 -4.27 3.54 2.33
N LEU A 2 -4.05 2.57 3.22
CA LEU A 2 -2.75 1.92 3.40
C LEU A 2 -2.57 0.86 2.31
N MET A 3 -1.44 0.91 1.60
CA MET A 3 -1.00 -0.10 0.65
C MET A 3 0.25 -0.76 1.23
N PRO A 4 0.13 -1.92 1.90
CA PRO A 4 1.26 -2.60 2.54
C PRO A 4 2.42 -2.85 1.57
N GLU A 5 2.11 -3.23 0.33
CA GLU A 5 3.07 -3.50 -0.74
C GLU A 5 3.91 -2.26 -1.12
N LEU A 6 3.36 -1.05 -0.98
CA LEU A 6 4.08 0.21 -1.20
C LEU A 6 4.62 0.84 0.08
N MET A 7 4.29 0.26 1.24
CA MET A 7 4.54 0.83 2.57
C MET A 7 4.08 2.30 2.65
N ARG A 8 2.91 2.62 2.07
CA ARG A 8 2.46 4.00 1.83
C ARG A 8 0.98 4.20 2.10
N PHE A 9 0.63 5.40 2.57
CA PHE A 9 -0.73 5.92 2.50
C PHE A 9 -0.96 6.75 1.23
N ALA A 10 -2.03 6.44 0.50
CA ALA A 10 -2.49 7.21 -0.65
C ALA A 10 -3.97 7.60 -0.48
N ARG A 11 -4.33 8.77 -1.01
CA ARG A 11 -5.75 9.16 -1.16
C ARG A 11 -6.29 8.49 -2.42
N SER A 12 -7.52 8.00 -2.36
CA SER A 12 -8.18 7.41 -3.54
C SER A 12 -8.27 8.37 -4.70
N SER A 13 -8.55 9.66 -4.45
CA SER A 13 -8.53 10.69 -5.49
C SER A 13 -7.16 10.86 -6.16
N GLU A 14 -6.06 10.69 -5.42
CA GLU A 14 -4.71 10.72 -6.00
C GLU A 14 -4.48 9.50 -6.90
N MET A 15 -4.89 8.32 -6.42
CA MET A 15 -4.77 7.07 -7.19
C MET A 15 -5.62 7.17 -8.47
N HIS A 16 -6.88 7.58 -8.35
CA HIS A 16 -7.83 7.63 -9.45
C HIS A 16 -7.47 8.68 -10.49
N LEU A 17 -7.22 9.92 -10.05
CA LEU A 17 -7.03 11.05 -10.96
C LEU A 17 -5.61 11.18 -11.49
N LYS A 18 -4.61 10.53 -10.85
CA LYS A 18 -3.21 10.69 -11.26
C LYS A 18 -2.52 9.37 -11.56
N TRP A 19 -2.55 8.39 -10.67
CA TRP A 19 -1.78 7.17 -10.87
C TRP A 19 -2.43 6.29 -11.95
N PHE A 20 -3.73 6.04 -11.83
CA PHE A 20 -4.48 5.15 -12.71
C PHE A 20 -5.35 5.89 -13.74
N ALA A 21 -5.08 7.17 -13.99
CA ALA A 21 -5.85 7.97 -14.94
C ALA A 21 -5.85 7.38 -16.37
N SER A 22 -4.78 6.67 -16.74
CA SER A 22 -4.59 6.07 -18.06
C SER A 22 -4.26 4.57 -18.02
N ALA A 23 -4.39 3.93 -16.86
CA ALA A 23 -4.03 2.53 -16.66
C ALA A 23 -5.09 1.83 -15.82
N THR A 24 -5.36 0.55 -16.09
CA THR A 24 -6.31 -0.23 -15.28
C THR A 24 -5.83 -0.28 -13.83
N PRO A 25 -6.64 0.17 -12.85
CA PRO A 25 -6.27 0.09 -11.44
C PRO A 25 -6.02 -1.33 -10.98
N TRP A 26 -5.09 -1.50 -10.04
CA TRP A 26 -4.86 -2.80 -9.42
C TRP A 26 -6.10 -3.28 -8.65
N PRO A 27 -6.43 -4.57 -8.70
CA PRO A 27 -7.45 -5.12 -7.82
C PRO A 27 -6.89 -5.21 -6.40
N CYS A 28 -7.72 -4.88 -5.40
CA CYS A 28 -7.35 -5.06 -4.01
C CYS A 28 -7.74 -6.48 -3.54
N PRO A 29 -6.79 -7.32 -3.10
CA PRO A 29 -7.08 -8.68 -2.63
C PRO A 29 -7.69 -8.74 -1.23
N CYS A 30 -7.83 -7.59 -0.54
CA CYS A 30 -8.39 -7.52 0.80
C CYS A 30 -9.84 -8.03 0.83
N ARG A 31 -10.19 -8.80 1.86
CA ARG A 31 -11.55 -9.33 2.09
C ARG A 31 -12.65 -8.27 2.11
N HIS A 32 -12.33 -7.02 2.47
CA HIS A 32 -13.29 -5.91 2.50
C HIS A 32 -13.43 -5.19 1.17
N CYS A 33 -12.47 -5.38 0.26
CA CYS A 33 -12.47 -4.77 -1.06
C CYS A 33 -13.01 -5.72 -2.13
N GLU A 34 -13.04 -7.04 -1.88
CA GLU A 34 -13.69 -8.04 -2.76
C GLU A 34 -13.21 -7.95 -4.22
N GLY A 35 -11.91 -7.70 -4.43
CA GLY A 35 -11.32 -7.58 -5.76
C GLY A 35 -11.59 -6.26 -6.48
N ARG A 36 -12.27 -5.30 -5.84
CA ARG A 36 -12.45 -3.95 -6.40
C ARG A 36 -11.12 -3.25 -6.64
N ALA A 37 -11.15 -2.35 -7.62
CA ALA A 37 -10.04 -1.47 -7.94
C ALA A 37 -9.59 -0.64 -6.72
N VAL A 38 -8.28 -0.54 -6.48
CA VAL A 38 -7.70 0.19 -5.34
C VAL A 38 -8.02 1.69 -5.32
N ASP A 39 -8.39 2.26 -6.46
CA ASP A 39 -8.78 3.66 -6.61
C ASP A 39 -10.30 3.91 -6.51
N SER A 40 -11.10 2.86 -6.31
CA SER A 40 -12.58 2.92 -6.38
C SER A 40 -13.28 3.64 -5.22
N PHE A 41 -12.55 4.15 -4.24
CA PHE A 41 -13.14 4.85 -3.09
C PHE A 41 -13.50 6.29 -3.47
N THR A 42 -14.67 6.47 -4.07
CA THR A 42 -15.10 7.75 -4.67
C THR A 42 -15.63 8.78 -3.68
N GLY A 43 -15.88 8.37 -2.43
CA GLY A 43 -16.16 9.29 -1.31
C GLY A 43 -17.59 9.25 -0.78
N SER A 44 -18.42 8.31 -1.22
CA SER A 44 -19.69 7.97 -0.55
C SER A 44 -19.43 7.49 0.89
N ASP A 45 -20.42 7.52 1.77
CA ASP A 45 -20.26 7.02 3.15
C ASP A 45 -19.94 5.52 3.19
N GLU A 46 -20.51 4.76 2.25
CA GLU A 46 -20.17 3.35 2.06
C GLU A 46 -18.70 3.17 1.66
N ASP A 47 -18.20 3.98 0.72
CA ASP A 47 -16.80 3.93 0.32
C ASP A 47 -15.86 4.36 1.45
N ARG A 48 -16.25 5.34 2.26
CA ARG A 48 -15.48 5.75 3.44
C ARG A 48 -15.38 4.62 4.45
N LEU A 49 -16.51 3.99 4.78
CA LEU A 49 -16.54 2.84 5.67
C LEU A 49 -15.65 1.71 5.13
N ARG A 50 -15.78 1.37 3.84
CA ARG A 50 -14.96 0.34 3.20
C ARG A 50 -13.47 0.70 3.24
N ALA A 51 -13.11 1.95 2.98
CA ALA A 51 -11.72 2.41 3.06
C ALA A 51 -11.17 2.30 4.49
N HIS A 52 -11.99 2.55 5.52
CA HIS A 52 -11.61 2.33 6.91
C HIS A 52 -11.41 0.85 7.23
N LEU A 53 -12.32 -0.02 6.79
CA LEU A 53 -12.21 -1.47 6.97
C LEU A 53 -10.97 -2.05 6.25
N HIS A 54 -10.66 -1.54 5.05
CA HIS A 54 -9.42 -1.89 4.34
C HIS A 54 -8.19 -1.50 5.15
N ASN A 55 -8.11 -0.25 5.64
CA ASN A 55 -6.96 0.21 6.42
C ASN A 55 -6.82 -0.60 7.71
N LEU A 56 -7.92 -0.92 8.38
CA LEU A 56 -7.92 -1.74 9.59
C LEU A 56 -7.38 -3.13 9.28
N ALA A 57 -7.88 -3.81 8.24
CA ALA A 57 -7.39 -5.13 7.86
C ALA A 57 -5.90 -5.13 7.49
N ALA A 58 -5.44 -4.11 6.76
CA ALA A 58 -4.02 -3.96 6.42
C ALA A 58 -3.14 -3.76 7.66
N LEU A 59 -3.60 -2.99 8.64
CA LEU A 59 -2.88 -2.77 9.90
C LEU A 59 -2.91 -4.02 10.79
N ASP A 60 -4.04 -4.72 10.88
CA ASP A 60 -4.19 -5.96 11.64
C ASP A 60 -3.27 -7.05 11.09
N GLU A 61 -3.14 -7.16 9.76
CA GLU A 61 -2.20 -8.08 9.12
C GLU A 61 -0.75 -7.78 9.52
N ILE A 62 -0.33 -6.51 9.40
CA ILE A 62 1.02 -6.08 9.80
C ILE A 62 1.25 -6.35 11.29
N ALA A 63 0.27 -6.02 12.16
CA ALA A 63 0.36 -6.24 13.59
C ALA A 63 0.46 -7.72 13.94
N GLY A 64 -0.35 -8.57 13.31
CA GLY A 64 -0.33 -10.02 13.50
C GLY A 64 1.03 -10.63 13.11
N ILE A 65 1.60 -10.20 11.98
CA ILE A 65 2.93 -10.63 11.55
C ILE A 65 3.97 -10.24 12.59
N VAL A 66 4.03 -8.95 12.97
CA VAL A 66 5.06 -8.44 13.90
C VAL A 66 4.96 -9.07 15.28
N THR A 67 3.74 -9.24 15.82
CA THR A 67 3.51 -9.82 17.16
C THR A 67 3.79 -11.32 17.22
N SER A 68 3.74 -12.02 16.10
CA SER A 68 4.06 -13.45 16.00
C SER A 68 5.57 -13.76 15.91
N MET A 69 6.41 -12.73 15.73
CA MET A 69 7.84 -12.87 15.45
C MET A 69 8.72 -12.44 16.63
N GLY A 70 9.86 -13.12 16.81
CA GLY A 70 10.93 -12.63 17.68
C GLY A 70 11.65 -11.41 17.07
N THR A 71 12.29 -10.58 17.90
CA THR A 71 12.89 -9.29 17.48
C THR A 71 13.84 -9.39 16.28
N SER A 72 14.70 -10.42 16.24
CA SER A 72 15.64 -10.60 15.11
C SER A 72 14.95 -11.02 13.82
N GLN A 73 13.78 -11.66 13.91
CA GLN A 73 12.93 -11.99 12.76
C GLN A 73 12.21 -10.74 12.26
N VAL A 74 11.72 -9.90 13.17
CA VAL A 74 11.09 -8.60 12.83
C VAL A 74 12.05 -7.72 12.04
N ALA A 75 13.31 -7.61 12.46
CA ALA A 75 14.31 -6.81 11.75
C ALA A 75 14.54 -7.32 10.31
N ARG A 76 14.68 -8.64 10.12
CA ARG A 76 14.83 -9.22 8.78
C ARG A 76 13.58 -9.04 7.92
N TRP A 77 12.41 -9.27 8.50
CA TRP A 77 11.12 -9.07 7.83
C TRP A 77 10.95 -7.61 7.38
N TRP A 78 11.28 -6.65 8.26
CA TRP A 78 11.23 -5.23 7.94
C TRP A 78 12.14 -4.88 6.76
N ASN A 79 13.40 -5.34 6.77
CA ASN A 79 14.33 -5.12 5.67
C ASN A 79 13.83 -5.66 4.34
N GLN A 80 13.21 -6.84 4.38
CA GLN A 80 12.58 -7.43 3.20
C GLN A 80 11.37 -6.60 2.74
N ARG A 81 10.54 -6.08 3.66
CA ARG A 81 9.40 -5.21 3.32
C ARG A 81 9.82 -3.90 2.68
N LEU A 82 10.90 -3.29 3.17
CA LEU A 82 11.40 -2.07 2.56
C LEU A 82 11.91 -2.33 1.13
N ALA A 83 12.65 -3.42 0.90
CA ALA A 83 13.15 -3.78 -0.44
C ALA A 83 12.01 -4.12 -1.42
N GLU A 84 10.98 -4.84 -0.95
CA GLU A 84 9.79 -5.11 -1.77
C GLU A 84 9.02 -3.83 -2.09
N ALA A 85 8.87 -2.91 -1.12
CA ALA A 85 8.23 -1.64 -1.36
C ALA A 85 8.97 -0.80 -2.43
N GLU A 86 10.31 -0.78 -2.40
CA GLU A 86 11.11 -0.15 -3.46
C GLU A 86 10.76 -0.73 -4.84
N ALA A 87 10.69 -2.05 -4.95
CA ALA A 87 10.34 -2.74 -6.19
C ALA A 87 8.89 -2.45 -6.63
N GLU A 88 7.95 -2.39 -5.69
CA GLU A 88 6.54 -2.11 -6.00
C GLU A 88 6.30 -0.67 -6.45
N HIS A 89 7.02 0.32 -5.92
CA HIS A 89 6.97 1.68 -6.47
C HIS A 89 7.44 1.71 -7.94
N VAL A 90 8.48 0.96 -8.27
CA VAL A 90 8.96 0.83 -9.66
C VAL A 90 7.92 0.12 -10.54
N ARG A 91 7.34 -1.00 -10.08
CA ARG A 91 6.29 -1.72 -10.80
C ARG A 91 5.06 -0.85 -11.04
N LEU A 92 4.64 -0.08 -10.03
CA LEU A 92 3.52 0.83 -10.15
C LEU A 92 3.80 1.93 -11.18
N ALA A 93 4.99 2.55 -11.16
CA ALA A 93 5.36 3.55 -12.15
C ALA A 93 5.41 2.98 -13.58
N GLN A 94 5.92 1.76 -13.74
CA GLN A 94 5.93 1.05 -15.03
C GLN A 94 4.52 0.73 -15.53
N HIS A 95 3.66 0.22 -14.65
CA HIS A 95 2.27 -0.14 -14.97
C HIS A 95 1.43 1.07 -15.36
N THR A 96 1.61 2.18 -14.66
CA THR A 96 0.82 3.40 -14.86
C THR A 96 1.37 4.31 -15.95
N GLY A 97 2.66 4.20 -16.28
CA GLY A 97 3.37 5.18 -17.11
C GLY A 97 3.54 6.55 -16.43
N VAL A 98 3.19 6.66 -15.15
CA VAL A 98 3.24 7.90 -14.37
C VAL A 98 4.42 7.85 -13.41
N MET A 99 5.12 8.96 -13.27
CA MET A 99 6.18 9.08 -12.28
C MET A 99 5.55 9.11 -10.87
N ILE A 100 5.72 8.01 -10.13
CA ILE A 100 5.25 7.91 -8.75
C ILE A 100 6.48 7.94 -7.85
N SER A 101 6.64 9.07 -7.14
CA SER A 101 7.80 9.28 -6.29
C SER A 101 7.77 8.35 -5.09
N MET A 102 8.90 7.71 -4.85
CA MET A 102 9.13 6.97 -3.62
C MET A 102 9.04 7.93 -2.42
N PRO A 103 8.26 7.61 -1.37
CA PRO A 103 8.20 8.45 -0.17
C PRO A 103 9.60 8.63 0.43
N PRO A 104 10.02 9.85 0.81
CA PRO A 104 11.31 10.08 1.47
C PRO A 104 11.48 9.24 2.74
N THR A 105 10.37 8.93 3.40
CA THR A 105 10.33 8.06 4.58
C THR A 105 10.84 6.64 4.27
N LEU A 106 10.55 6.10 3.09
CA LEU A 106 11.01 4.76 2.70
C LEU A 106 12.54 4.72 2.55
N ALA A 107 13.11 5.73 1.87
CA ALA A 107 14.55 5.90 1.75
C ALA A 107 15.22 6.09 3.13
N ARG A 108 14.61 6.87 4.01
CA ARG A 108 15.08 7.06 5.39
C ARG A 108 15.09 5.76 6.17
N TRP A 109 14.03 4.96 6.10
CA TRP A 109 13.98 3.66 6.79
C TRP A 109 15.06 2.72 6.25
N ARG A 110 15.29 2.69 4.93
CA ARG A 110 16.37 1.90 4.33
C ARG A 110 17.76 2.28 4.81
N SER A 111 18.03 3.57 5.05
CA SER A 111 19.33 4.00 5.59
C SER A 111 19.57 3.62 7.06
N LEU A 112 18.51 3.25 7.78
CA LEU A 112 18.56 2.93 9.22
C LEU A 112 18.60 1.43 9.51
N SER A 113 18.45 0.60 8.48
CA SER A 113 18.22 -0.84 8.63
C SER A 113 19.30 -1.70 7.96
#